data_AF-A0A7G1IBW0-F1
#
_entry.id   AF-A0A7G1IBW0-F1
#
_cell.length_a   1.000
_cell.length_b   1.000
_cell.length_c   1.000
_cell.angle_alpha   90.00
_cell.angle_beta   90.00
_cell.angle_gamma   90.00
#
_symmetry.space_group_name_H-M   'P 1'
#
loop_
_entity.id
_entity.type
_entity.pdbx_description
1 polymer ?
#
loop_
_entity_poly.entity_id
_entity_poly.type
_entity_poly.pdbx_seq_one_letter_code
_entity_poly.pdbx_strand_id
1 'polypeptide(L)'
;MGAMTELAPSLVELARRLGIATEYQDWTGHDVRVSAETLVAVLAAFGVAARTEEERNTALAEQLRSYWARPLPATIVARAGAPTRFWVHVTHGAPADVWLRLEGGTIRGGVQQIDNFTPPFELDGRWIGEASFVLPADLPLGYHRVQLCSGDDENSTALIVTPDWVGLPEKLGNHRAWGLATQLYSVRSRRSWGIGDLTDLADLALWSAYRHGADYVLVNPLHAAAPTTPMEPSPYLPTSRRYFNPLYLRVEAIPEFGELAKRSRVRQLRTDVQRRADRRDTIDRDSAWRAKRKALELIYRVPRSAGRELAYAAFRSREGRALDDFATWCALAEKYGGDWHRWPKSLRHPMPPALPVSWTNTPTRSISTGGCNGSSTNSSPRRSPGPPGPECRWASCMTSPWASTPTGPTHGPCRTCSRWA
;
A
#
# COMPACT_ATOMS: atom_id res chain seq x y z
N MET A 1 5.70 -6.71 -48.40
CA MET A 1 4.43 -6.08 -47.96
C MET A 1 3.50 -7.18 -47.51
N GLY A 2 3.52 -7.51 -46.22
CA GLY A 2 2.58 -8.48 -45.67
C GLY A 2 1.16 -7.91 -45.79
N ALA A 3 0.23 -8.70 -46.30
CA ALA A 3 -1.17 -8.32 -46.40
C ALA A 3 -1.64 -7.82 -45.02
N MET A 4 -2.07 -6.56 -44.96
CA MET A 4 -2.65 -5.99 -43.76
C MET A 4 -3.98 -6.69 -43.52
N THR A 5 -3.98 -7.76 -42.72
CA THR A 5 -5.21 -8.39 -42.29
C THR A 5 -5.97 -7.38 -41.45
N GLU A 6 -7.09 -6.91 -41.99
CA GLU A 6 -8.01 -6.04 -41.28
C GLU A 6 -8.44 -6.72 -39.98
N LEU A 7 -8.37 -6.00 -38.86
CA LEU A 7 -8.76 -6.54 -37.57
C LEU A 7 -10.27 -6.78 -37.57
N ALA A 8 -10.71 -7.95 -37.09
CA ALA A 8 -12.12 -8.22 -36.89
C ALA A 8 -12.75 -7.12 -36.01
N PRO A 9 -13.88 -6.50 -36.42
CA PRO A 9 -14.51 -5.43 -35.64
C PRO A 9 -14.82 -5.80 -34.18
N SER A 10 -15.22 -7.05 -33.93
CA SER A 10 -15.48 -7.57 -32.58
C SER A 10 -14.21 -7.65 -31.72
N LEU A 11 -13.04 -7.86 -32.32
CA LEU A 11 -11.75 -7.85 -31.61
C LEU A 11 -11.36 -6.42 -31.20
N VAL A 12 -11.57 -5.46 -32.11
CA VAL A 12 -11.32 -4.04 -31.84
C VAL A 12 -12.25 -3.53 -30.73
N GLU A 13 -13.54 -3.87 -30.80
CA GLU A 13 -14.52 -3.48 -29.78
C GLU A 13 -14.18 -4.07 -28.41
N LEU A 14 -13.85 -5.36 -28.33
CA LEU A 14 -13.46 -6.01 -27.07
C LEU A 14 -12.19 -5.38 -26.48
N ALA A 15 -11.17 -5.13 -27.31
CA ALA A 15 -9.95 -4.46 -26.88
C ALA A 15 -10.23 -3.06 -26.32
N ARG A 16 -11.04 -2.25 -27.02
CA ARG A 16 -11.42 -0.90 -26.58
C ARG A 16 -12.17 -0.91 -25.24
N ARG A 17 -13.12 -1.83 -25.05
CA ARG A 17 -13.85 -1.96 -23.77
C ARG A 17 -12.95 -2.27 -22.59
N LEU A 18 -11.85 -2.96 -22.82
CA LEU A 18 -10.85 -3.30 -21.80
C LEU A 18 -9.70 -2.29 -21.73
N GLY A 19 -9.77 -1.18 -22.46
CA GLY A 19 -8.74 -0.14 -22.47
C GLY A 19 -7.43 -0.56 -23.16
N ILE A 20 -7.49 -1.55 -24.06
CA ILE A 20 -6.34 -2.03 -24.82
C ILE A 20 -6.27 -1.23 -26.13
N ALA A 21 -5.16 -0.52 -26.32
CA ALA A 21 -4.91 0.23 -27.55
C ALA A 21 -4.74 -0.71 -28.75
N THR A 22 -5.46 -0.42 -29.83
CA THR A 22 -5.35 -1.17 -31.10
C THR A 22 -4.35 -0.55 -32.07
N GLU A 23 -3.89 0.67 -31.76
CA GLU A 23 -2.90 1.42 -32.48
C GLU A 23 -2.20 2.40 -31.53
N TYR A 24 -0.97 2.79 -31.86
CA TYR A 24 -0.20 3.78 -31.12
C TYR A 24 0.84 4.43 -32.02
N GLN A 25 1.33 5.61 -31.62
CA GLN A 25 2.49 6.22 -32.23
C GLN A 25 3.76 5.76 -31.49
N ASP A 26 4.73 5.21 -32.22
CA ASP A 26 5.99 4.78 -31.61
C ASP A 26 6.88 5.97 -31.21
N TRP A 27 7.99 5.68 -30.52
CA TRP A 27 8.91 6.71 -30.01
C TRP A 27 9.62 7.52 -31.11
N THR A 28 9.54 7.09 -32.38
CA THR A 28 10.05 7.80 -33.56
C THR A 28 8.98 8.59 -34.29
N GLY A 29 7.72 8.50 -33.87
CA GLY A 29 6.59 9.21 -34.47
C GLY A 29 5.82 8.42 -35.52
N HIS A 30 6.11 7.14 -35.73
CA HIS A 30 5.39 6.32 -36.71
C HIS A 30 4.12 5.72 -36.10
N ASP A 31 3.02 5.75 -36.87
CA ASP A 31 1.79 5.09 -36.49
C ASP A 31 1.91 3.57 -36.67
N VAL A 32 1.69 2.84 -35.58
CA VAL A 32 1.76 1.39 -35.50
C VAL A 32 0.38 0.84 -35.20
N ARG A 33 -0.12 -0.04 -36.08
CA ARG A 33 -1.30 -0.86 -35.81
C ARG A 33 -0.90 -2.15 -35.10
N VAL A 34 -1.62 -2.51 -34.05
CA VAL A 34 -1.35 -3.72 -33.26
C VAL A 34 -1.89 -4.94 -34.01
N SER A 35 -1.10 -6.01 -34.09
CA SER A 35 -1.53 -7.25 -34.76
C SER A 35 -2.64 -7.97 -33.98
N ALA A 36 -3.49 -8.72 -34.68
CA ALA A 36 -4.53 -9.54 -34.05
C ALA A 36 -3.95 -10.54 -33.03
N GLU A 37 -2.81 -11.16 -33.36
CA GLU A 37 -2.09 -12.07 -32.46
C GLU A 37 -1.70 -11.39 -31.15
N THR A 38 -1.19 -10.16 -31.21
CA THR A 38 -0.82 -9.37 -30.02
C THR A 38 -2.05 -9.05 -29.20
N LEU A 39 -3.15 -8.59 -29.82
CA LEU A 39 -4.39 -8.28 -29.12
C LEU A 39 -4.94 -9.51 -28.40
N VAL A 40 -4.97 -10.67 -29.05
CA VAL A 40 -5.41 -11.93 -28.46
C VAL A 40 -4.50 -12.34 -27.29
N ALA A 41 -3.18 -12.20 -27.42
CA ALA A 41 -2.24 -12.53 -26.34
C ALA A 41 -2.40 -11.60 -25.13
N VAL A 42 -2.59 -10.30 -25.35
CA VAL A 42 -2.85 -9.33 -24.27
C VAL A 42 -4.19 -9.61 -23.60
N LEU A 43 -5.26 -9.87 -24.36
CA LEU A 43 -6.56 -10.26 -23.82
C LEU A 43 -6.47 -11.54 -22.97
N ALA A 44 -5.71 -12.54 -23.43
CA ALA A 44 -5.47 -13.75 -22.67
C ALA A 44 -4.71 -13.49 -21.35
N ALA A 45 -3.80 -12.51 -21.33
CA ALA A 45 -3.12 -12.09 -20.10
C ALA A 45 -4.07 -11.40 -19.09
N PHE A 46 -5.17 -10.82 -19.57
CA PHE A 46 -6.29 -10.33 -18.75
C PHE A 46 -7.28 -11.45 -18.36
N GLY A 47 -7.03 -12.69 -18.80
CA GLY A 47 -7.92 -13.84 -18.55
C GLY A 47 -9.10 -13.93 -19.51
N VAL A 48 -9.07 -13.24 -20.65
CA VAL A 48 -10.17 -13.17 -21.63
C VAL A 48 -9.82 -13.96 -22.89
N ALA A 49 -10.66 -14.94 -23.25
CA ALA A 49 -10.55 -15.67 -24.51
C ALA A 49 -11.07 -14.79 -25.68
N ALA A 50 -10.36 -14.78 -26.81
CA ALA A 50 -10.66 -13.87 -27.92
C ALA A 50 -10.20 -14.37 -29.32
N ARG A 51 -9.79 -15.64 -29.43
CA ARG A 51 -9.28 -16.23 -30.67
C ARG A 51 -10.37 -16.33 -31.73
N THR A 52 -11.59 -16.72 -31.33
CA THR A 52 -12.72 -16.90 -32.25
C THR A 52 -13.75 -15.77 -32.12
N GLU A 53 -14.61 -15.62 -33.13
CA GLU A 53 -15.72 -14.66 -33.09
C GLU A 53 -16.68 -14.97 -31.93
N GLU A 54 -16.95 -16.25 -31.70
CA GLU A 54 -17.80 -16.72 -30.60
C GLU A 54 -17.21 -16.39 -29.22
N GLU A 55 -15.90 -16.60 -29.02
CA GLU A 55 -15.22 -16.22 -27.78
C GLU A 55 -15.32 -14.71 -27.54
N ARG A 56 -15.11 -13.89 -28.58
CA ARG A 56 -15.21 -12.43 -28.47
C ARG A 56 -16.63 -11.97 -28.12
N ASN A 57 -17.64 -12.52 -28.78
CA ASN A 57 -19.04 -12.18 -28.52
C ASN A 57 -19.47 -12.63 -27.13
N THR A 58 -19.02 -13.80 -26.67
CA THR A 58 -19.24 -14.30 -25.31
C THR A 58 -18.60 -13.35 -24.29
N ALA A 59 -17.33 -12.97 -24.49
CA ALA A 59 -16.64 -12.03 -23.61
C ALA A 59 -17.33 -10.65 -23.56
N LEU A 60 -17.78 -10.13 -24.71
CA LEU A 60 -18.54 -8.87 -24.78
C LEU A 60 -19.85 -8.95 -24.00
N ALA A 61 -20.58 -10.06 -24.13
CA ALA A 61 -21.82 -10.31 -23.38
C ALA A 61 -21.55 -10.44 -21.87
N GLU A 62 -20.49 -11.14 -21.47
CA GLU A 62 -20.07 -11.26 -20.07
C GLU A 62 -19.66 -9.91 -19.47
N GLN A 63 -18.97 -9.04 -20.21
CA GLN A 63 -18.64 -7.70 -19.75
C GLN A 63 -19.91 -6.87 -19.49
N LEU A 64 -20.88 -6.93 -20.41
CA LEU A 64 -22.16 -6.25 -20.23
C LEU A 64 -22.92 -6.79 -19.01
N ARG A 65 -22.99 -8.12 -18.86
CA ARG A 65 -23.61 -8.75 -17.70
C ARG A 65 -22.89 -8.37 -16.39
N SER A 66 -21.56 -8.35 -16.38
CA SER A 66 -20.74 -7.97 -15.22
C SER A 66 -20.93 -6.50 -14.82
N TYR A 67 -21.15 -5.61 -15.80
CA TYR A 67 -21.53 -4.23 -15.53
C TYR A 67 -22.86 -4.17 -14.78
N TRP A 68 -23.92 -4.76 -15.33
CA TRP A 68 -25.28 -4.74 -14.77
C TRP A 68 -25.45 -5.56 -13.48
N ALA A 69 -24.57 -6.53 -13.24
CA ALA A 69 -24.59 -7.33 -12.01
C ALA A 69 -24.01 -6.58 -10.79
N ARG A 70 -23.36 -5.42 -11.00
CA ARG A 70 -22.72 -4.66 -9.92
C ARG A 70 -23.69 -3.64 -9.34
N PRO A 71 -23.97 -3.64 -8.03
CA PRO A 71 -24.82 -2.61 -7.44
C PRO A 71 -24.16 -1.23 -7.44
N LEU A 72 -22.83 -1.20 -7.37
CA LEU A 72 -21.99 0.01 -7.36
C LEU A 72 -20.73 -0.21 -8.22
N PRO A 73 -20.09 0.87 -8.72
CA PRO A 73 -18.78 0.79 -9.34
C PRO A 73 -17.77 0.15 -8.39
N ALA A 74 -16.77 -0.55 -8.93
CA ALA A 74 -15.76 -1.24 -8.12
C ALA A 74 -15.01 -0.29 -7.17
N THR A 75 -14.79 0.96 -7.60
CA THR A 75 -14.26 2.07 -6.81
C THR A 75 -14.66 3.36 -7.50
N ILE A 76 -14.90 4.41 -6.73
CA ILE A 76 -15.16 5.76 -7.23
C ILE A 76 -13.96 6.63 -6.88
N VAL A 77 -13.41 7.33 -7.86
CA VAL A 77 -12.32 8.30 -7.66
C VAL A 77 -12.85 9.67 -8.04
N ALA A 78 -12.84 10.58 -7.07
CA ALA A 78 -13.30 11.96 -7.21
C ALA A 78 -12.13 12.93 -7.05
N ARG A 79 -12.18 14.05 -7.75
CA ARG A 79 -11.24 15.16 -7.56
C ARG A 79 -11.90 16.20 -6.66
N ALA A 80 -11.20 16.66 -5.63
CA ALA A 80 -11.68 17.72 -4.74
C ALA A 80 -12.07 18.96 -5.54
N GLY A 81 -13.18 19.61 -5.16
CA GLY A 81 -13.70 20.80 -5.84
C GLY A 81 -14.46 20.52 -7.15
N ALA A 82 -14.55 19.26 -7.60
CA ALA A 82 -15.27 18.90 -8.82
C ALA A 82 -16.42 17.92 -8.54
N PRO A 83 -17.63 18.15 -9.10
CA PRO A 83 -18.71 17.18 -9.00
C PRO A 83 -18.31 15.89 -9.73
N THR A 84 -18.50 14.75 -9.06
CA THR A 84 -18.17 13.44 -9.62
C THR A 84 -19.45 12.63 -9.77
N ARG A 85 -19.75 12.21 -11.00
CA ARG A 85 -20.92 11.38 -11.32
C ARG A 85 -20.58 9.90 -11.17
N PHE A 86 -21.54 9.11 -10.71
CA PHE A 86 -21.45 7.65 -10.71
C PHE A 86 -22.83 7.03 -10.90
N TRP A 87 -22.87 5.79 -11.38
CA TRP A 87 -24.09 5.00 -11.52
C TRP A 87 -24.27 4.06 -10.33
N VAL A 88 -25.50 3.62 -10.10
CA VAL A 88 -25.86 2.50 -9.23
C VAL A 88 -26.83 1.59 -9.96
N HIS A 89 -26.79 0.29 -9.67
CA HIS A 89 -27.77 -0.67 -10.19
C HIS A 89 -28.61 -1.25 -9.05
N VAL A 90 -29.91 -1.29 -9.27
CA VAL A 90 -30.90 -1.86 -8.35
C VAL A 90 -31.94 -2.65 -9.14
N THR A 91 -32.75 -3.48 -8.46
CA THR A 91 -33.92 -4.08 -9.12
C THR A 91 -34.79 -2.97 -9.71
N HIS A 92 -35.19 -3.10 -10.97
CA HIS A 92 -35.96 -2.05 -11.64
C HIS A 92 -37.26 -1.73 -10.88
N GLY A 93 -37.46 -0.45 -10.57
CA GLY A 93 -38.58 0.03 -9.76
C GLY A 93 -38.34 0.05 -8.25
N ALA A 94 -37.23 -0.53 -7.75
CA ALA A 94 -36.83 -0.42 -6.35
C ALA A 94 -36.18 0.94 -6.04
N PRO A 95 -36.25 1.42 -4.78
CA PRO A 95 -35.54 2.63 -4.36
C PRO A 95 -34.01 2.42 -4.34
N ALA A 96 -33.26 3.51 -4.50
CA ALA A 96 -31.81 3.52 -4.40
C ALA A 96 -31.36 4.61 -3.40
N ASP A 97 -31.25 4.25 -2.13
CA ASP A 97 -30.83 5.17 -1.08
C ASP A 97 -29.32 5.20 -0.96
N VAL A 98 -28.71 6.36 -1.19
CA VAL A 98 -27.25 6.51 -1.27
C VAL A 98 -26.74 7.53 -0.26
N TRP A 99 -25.73 7.15 0.51
CA TRP A 99 -25.04 8.04 1.44
C TRP A 99 -23.55 7.75 1.53
N LEU A 100 -22.81 8.62 2.22
CA LEU A 100 -21.36 8.54 2.37
C LEU A 100 -21.00 8.19 3.80
N ARG A 101 -19.93 7.41 3.96
CA ARG A 101 -19.17 7.26 5.20
C ARG A 101 -17.76 7.79 4.96
N LEU A 102 -17.45 8.92 5.56
CA LEU A 102 -16.14 9.56 5.45
C LEU A 102 -15.09 8.76 6.22
N GLU A 103 -13.81 9.05 5.94
CA GLU A 103 -12.66 8.34 6.53
C GLU A 103 -12.67 8.39 8.07
N GLY A 104 -13.04 9.56 8.62
CA GLY A 104 -13.19 9.77 10.06
C GLY A 104 -14.42 9.11 10.68
N GLY A 105 -15.21 8.35 9.93
CA GLY A 105 -16.41 7.65 10.38
C GLY A 105 -17.72 8.45 10.28
N THR A 106 -17.64 9.75 9.99
CA THR A 106 -18.82 10.62 9.81
C THR A 106 -19.69 10.12 8.66
N ILE A 107 -21.00 10.02 8.93
CA ILE A 107 -22.00 9.73 7.90
C ILE A 107 -22.48 11.05 7.29
N ARG A 108 -22.53 11.11 5.96
CA ARG A 108 -22.92 12.32 5.23
C ARG A 108 -23.90 11.98 4.11
N GLY A 109 -25.03 12.67 4.06
CA GLY A 109 -25.95 12.65 2.93
C GLY A 109 -25.54 13.64 1.83
N GLY A 110 -26.51 14.14 1.07
CA GLY A 110 -26.26 15.14 0.03
C GLY A 110 -25.68 14.56 -1.26
N VAL A 111 -25.75 13.25 -1.44
CA VAL A 111 -25.56 12.62 -2.76
C VAL A 111 -26.82 12.87 -3.56
N GLN A 112 -26.71 13.62 -4.65
CA GLN A 112 -27.86 14.03 -5.45
C GLN A 112 -28.12 13.01 -6.56
N GLN A 113 -29.31 12.43 -6.60
CA GLN A 113 -29.76 11.69 -7.78
C GLN A 113 -30.02 12.66 -8.93
N ILE A 114 -29.59 12.28 -10.13
CA ILE A 114 -29.81 13.01 -11.37
C ILE A 114 -30.51 12.11 -12.39
N ASP A 115 -31.09 12.72 -13.42
CA ASP A 115 -31.76 12.00 -14.49
C ASP A 115 -30.80 11.01 -15.17
N ASN A 116 -31.30 9.80 -15.35
CA ASN A 116 -30.65 8.72 -16.10
C ASN A 116 -31.70 8.09 -17.02
N PHE A 117 -31.39 8.02 -18.32
CA PHE A 117 -32.27 7.48 -19.35
C PHE A 117 -31.80 6.13 -19.90
N THR A 118 -30.82 5.49 -19.24
CA THR A 118 -30.39 4.13 -19.55
C THR A 118 -31.57 3.18 -19.32
N PRO A 119 -32.03 2.44 -20.35
CA PRO A 119 -33.14 1.50 -20.19
C PRO A 119 -32.73 0.36 -19.25
N PRO A 120 -33.70 -0.27 -18.56
CA PRO A 120 -33.40 -1.41 -17.71
C PRO A 120 -32.89 -2.60 -18.53
N PHE A 121 -32.09 -3.44 -17.88
CA PHE A 121 -31.47 -4.62 -18.47
C PHE A 121 -31.99 -5.89 -17.82
N GLU A 122 -32.36 -6.89 -18.63
CA GLU A 122 -32.77 -8.20 -18.11
C GLU A 122 -31.53 -9.03 -17.77
N LEU A 123 -31.32 -9.26 -16.47
CA LEU A 123 -30.26 -10.10 -15.93
C LEU A 123 -30.89 -11.28 -15.19
N ASP A 124 -30.75 -12.48 -15.76
CA ASP A 124 -31.15 -13.75 -15.15
C ASP A 124 -32.62 -13.78 -14.69
N GLY A 125 -33.51 -13.27 -15.54
CA GLY A 125 -34.95 -13.21 -15.30
C GLY A 125 -35.40 -12.05 -14.39
N ARG A 126 -34.52 -11.11 -14.09
CA ARG A 126 -34.82 -9.89 -13.33
C ARG A 126 -34.46 -8.66 -14.14
N TRP A 127 -35.34 -7.65 -14.10
CA TRP A 127 -35.03 -6.35 -14.67
C TRP A 127 -34.20 -5.54 -13.67
N ILE A 128 -33.04 -5.06 -14.11
CA ILE A 128 -32.15 -4.20 -13.35
C ILE A 128 -32.24 -2.79 -13.91
N GLY A 129 -32.49 -1.81 -13.06
CA GLY A 129 -32.50 -0.39 -13.40
C GLY A 129 -31.16 0.26 -13.04
N GLU A 130 -30.83 1.34 -13.77
CA GLU A 130 -29.67 2.18 -13.47
C GLU A 130 -30.13 3.57 -13.02
N ALA A 131 -29.56 4.06 -11.92
CA ALA A 131 -29.72 5.44 -11.48
C ALA A 131 -28.35 6.12 -11.45
N SER A 132 -28.33 7.44 -11.68
CA SER A 132 -27.10 8.23 -11.61
C SER A 132 -27.12 9.20 -10.44
N PHE A 133 -25.97 9.35 -9.80
CA PHE A 133 -25.77 10.19 -8.63
C PHE A 133 -24.57 11.10 -8.82
N VAL A 134 -24.58 12.24 -8.12
CA VAL A 134 -23.49 13.22 -8.08
C VAL A 134 -23.01 13.38 -6.64
N LEU A 135 -21.71 13.23 -6.44
CA LEU A 135 -21.06 13.49 -5.17
C LEU A 135 -20.94 15.00 -4.89
N PRO A 136 -21.03 15.44 -3.63
CA PRO A 136 -20.72 16.81 -3.23
C PRO A 136 -19.30 17.20 -3.66
N ALA A 137 -19.11 18.45 -4.10
CA ALA A 137 -17.79 18.94 -4.53
C ALA A 137 -16.85 19.27 -3.35
N ASP A 138 -17.39 19.47 -2.15
CA ASP A 138 -16.70 19.87 -0.92
C ASP A 138 -16.35 18.66 -0.03
N LEU A 139 -16.16 17.49 -0.62
CA LEU A 139 -15.68 16.32 0.12
C LEU A 139 -14.21 16.53 0.53
N PRO A 140 -13.84 16.17 1.77
CA PRO A 140 -12.45 16.22 2.20
C PRO A 140 -11.62 15.22 1.39
N LEU A 141 -10.31 15.45 1.32
CA LEU A 141 -9.38 14.46 0.77
C LEU A 141 -9.39 13.21 1.65
N GLY A 142 -9.22 12.04 1.02
CA GLY A 142 -9.03 10.79 1.75
C GLY A 142 -9.76 9.59 1.20
N TYR A 143 -9.85 8.55 2.03
CA TYR A 143 -10.43 7.25 1.71
C TYR A 143 -11.77 7.07 2.43
N HIS A 144 -12.84 7.21 1.68
CA HIS A 144 -14.22 7.16 2.14
C HIS A 144 -14.95 5.94 1.57
N ARG A 145 -16.24 5.82 1.86
CA ARG A 145 -17.12 4.83 1.24
C ARG A 145 -18.43 5.46 0.80
N VAL A 146 -18.91 5.05 -0.37
CA VAL A 146 -20.33 5.18 -0.75
C VAL A 146 -21.07 3.95 -0.23
N GLN A 147 -22.24 4.18 0.34
CA GLN A 147 -23.18 3.16 0.79
C GLN A 147 -24.43 3.25 -0.08
N LEU A 148 -24.98 2.11 -0.46
CA LEU A 148 -26.23 1.96 -1.19
C LEU A 148 -27.13 1.01 -0.41
N CYS A 149 -28.36 1.41 -0.16
CA CYS A 149 -29.43 0.54 0.31
C CYS A 149 -30.55 0.52 -0.73
N SER A 150 -31.08 -0.67 -1.02
CA SER A 150 -32.22 -0.89 -1.91
C SER A 150 -33.06 -2.03 -1.36
N GLY A 151 -34.10 -1.69 -0.59
CA GLY A 151 -34.87 -2.70 0.16
C GLY A 151 -34.02 -3.31 1.27
N ASP A 152 -33.85 -4.63 1.26
CA ASP A 152 -33.01 -5.35 2.25
C ASP A 152 -31.53 -5.46 1.83
N ASP A 153 -31.18 -5.02 0.62
CA ASP A 153 -29.83 -5.14 0.08
C ASP A 153 -28.98 -3.91 0.43
N GLU A 154 -27.94 -4.12 1.26
CA GLU A 154 -26.92 -3.12 1.56
C GLU A 154 -25.61 -3.41 0.83
N ASN A 155 -25.08 -2.40 0.13
CA ASN A 155 -23.84 -2.49 -0.63
C ASN A 155 -22.94 -1.29 -0.34
N SER A 156 -21.63 -1.48 -0.51
CA SER A 156 -20.69 -0.37 -0.38
C SER A 156 -19.52 -0.47 -1.34
N THR A 157 -18.97 0.69 -1.71
CA THR A 157 -17.75 0.81 -2.52
C THR A 157 -16.81 1.85 -1.96
N ALA A 158 -15.52 1.73 -2.29
CA ALA A 158 -14.51 2.71 -1.92
C ALA A 158 -14.73 4.01 -2.69
N LEU A 159 -14.60 5.13 -2.00
CA LEU A 159 -14.57 6.48 -2.57
C LEU A 159 -13.23 7.11 -2.22
N ILE A 160 -12.44 7.49 -3.23
CA ILE A 160 -11.14 8.12 -3.06
C ILE A 160 -11.24 9.55 -3.55
N VAL A 161 -11.07 10.52 -2.65
CA VAL A 161 -11.07 11.95 -3.01
C VAL A 161 -9.63 12.43 -3.07
N THR A 162 -9.20 12.82 -4.26
CA THR A 162 -7.83 13.25 -4.56
C THR A 162 -7.75 14.76 -4.74
N PRO A 163 -6.58 15.37 -4.44
CA PRO A 163 -6.40 16.79 -4.74
C PRO A 163 -6.42 17.02 -6.25
N ASP A 164 -6.87 18.19 -6.66
CA ASP A 164 -6.78 18.63 -8.06
C ASP A 164 -5.32 18.90 -8.49
N TRP A 165 -4.50 19.33 -7.54
CA TRP A 165 -3.09 19.63 -7.68
C TRP A 165 -2.34 19.25 -6.39
N VAL A 166 -1.21 18.55 -6.52
CA VAL A 166 -0.38 18.14 -5.37
C VAL A 166 0.32 19.34 -4.70
N GLY A 167 0.45 20.46 -5.42
CA GLY A 167 1.19 21.61 -4.93
C GLY A 167 2.70 21.50 -5.17
N LEU A 168 3.39 22.62 -4.96
CA LEU A 168 4.81 22.62 -4.62
C LEU A 168 4.95 22.65 -3.08
N PRO A 169 6.05 22.14 -2.50
CA PRO A 169 6.27 22.26 -1.07
C PRO A 169 6.20 23.72 -0.63
N GLU A 170 5.42 24.03 0.40
CA GLU A 170 5.22 25.41 0.88
C GLU A 170 6.55 26.13 1.18
N LYS A 171 7.52 25.39 1.72
CA LYS A 171 8.87 25.90 2.01
C LYS A 171 9.59 26.46 0.78
N LEU A 172 9.24 26.02 -0.43
CA LEU A 172 9.81 26.53 -1.68
C LEU A 172 9.38 27.98 -1.96
N GLY A 173 8.19 28.40 -1.54
CA GLY A 173 7.67 29.74 -1.84
C GLY A 173 7.93 30.16 -3.30
N ASN A 174 8.59 31.30 -3.49
CA ASN A 174 8.95 31.84 -4.81
C ASN A 174 10.42 31.59 -5.22
N HIS A 175 11.19 30.78 -4.47
CA HIS A 175 12.61 30.56 -4.78
C HIS A 175 12.81 29.37 -5.72
N ARG A 176 13.89 29.42 -6.50
CA ARG A 176 14.34 28.28 -7.32
C ARG A 176 15.14 27.34 -6.43
N ALA A 177 14.71 26.10 -6.33
CA ALA A 177 15.45 25.06 -5.62
C ALA A 177 16.47 24.38 -6.51
N TRP A 178 17.55 23.91 -5.90
CA TRP A 178 18.50 22.99 -6.53
C TRP A 178 18.90 21.89 -5.54
N GLY A 179 19.39 20.77 -6.05
CA GLY A 179 19.78 19.64 -5.22
C GLY A 179 20.79 18.74 -5.89
N LEU A 180 21.29 17.76 -5.13
CA LEU A 180 22.16 16.72 -5.65
C LEU A 180 21.32 15.56 -6.20
N ALA A 181 21.73 14.99 -7.33
CA ALA A 181 21.23 13.72 -7.81
C ALA A 181 22.35 12.68 -7.75
N THR A 182 22.13 11.58 -7.04
CA THR A 182 23.17 10.57 -6.84
C THR A 182 22.63 9.15 -6.87
N GLN A 183 23.52 8.22 -7.21
CA GLN A 183 23.30 6.79 -7.00
C GLN A 183 23.85 6.47 -5.60
N LEU A 184 22.97 6.33 -4.60
CA LEU A 184 23.38 6.19 -3.20
C LEU A 184 24.38 5.06 -3.00
N TYR A 185 24.20 3.94 -3.71
CA TYR A 185 25.10 2.80 -3.62
C TYR A 185 26.56 3.14 -3.98
N SER A 186 26.83 4.17 -4.79
CA SER A 186 28.18 4.59 -5.15
C SER A 186 28.79 5.65 -4.22
N VAL A 187 28.01 6.28 -3.34
CA VAL A 187 28.50 7.33 -2.44
C VAL A 187 29.03 6.72 -1.15
N ARG A 188 30.35 6.58 -1.03
CA ARG A 188 30.99 5.92 0.11
C ARG A 188 31.66 6.92 1.05
N SER A 189 31.50 6.71 2.35
CA SER A 189 32.33 7.31 3.39
C SER A 189 33.38 6.31 3.88
N ARG A 190 34.30 6.79 4.74
CA ARG A 190 35.26 5.93 5.46
C ARG A 190 34.60 4.93 6.41
N ARG A 191 33.31 5.12 6.72
CA ARG A 191 32.53 4.25 7.59
C ARG A 191 31.62 3.32 6.81
N SER A 192 31.44 3.48 5.50
CA SER A 192 30.67 2.58 4.63
C SER A 192 31.11 1.12 4.76
N TRP A 193 30.21 0.21 4.42
CA TRP A 193 30.54 -1.21 4.30
C TRP A 193 30.77 -1.53 2.82
N GLY A 194 31.71 -0.82 2.19
CA GLY A 194 32.01 -0.93 0.75
C GLY A 194 30.95 -0.38 -0.21
N ILE A 195 29.80 0.07 0.31
CA ILE A 195 28.67 0.64 -0.41
C ILE A 195 28.08 1.79 0.41
N GLY A 196 27.56 2.82 -0.26
CA GLY A 196 26.83 3.89 0.42
C GLY A 196 25.56 3.40 1.09
N ASP A 197 25.22 4.01 2.22
CA ASP A 197 24.06 3.64 3.04
C ASP A 197 23.31 4.86 3.61
N LEU A 198 22.26 4.61 4.39
CA LEU A 198 21.36 5.66 4.88
C LEU A 198 22.06 6.69 5.79
N THR A 199 23.17 6.32 6.45
CA THR A 199 23.98 7.30 7.19
C THR A 199 24.78 8.16 6.23
N ASP A 200 25.34 7.58 5.17
CA ASP A 200 26.04 8.34 4.13
C ASP A 200 25.07 9.31 3.41
N LEU A 201 23.81 8.91 3.22
CA LEU A 201 22.76 9.80 2.70
C LEU A 201 22.45 10.96 3.64
N ALA A 202 22.29 10.69 4.94
CA ALA A 202 22.05 11.73 5.94
C ALA A 202 23.21 12.73 6.00
N ASP A 203 24.45 12.23 5.99
CA ASP A 203 25.66 13.06 5.98
C ASP A 203 25.74 13.91 4.69
N LEU A 204 25.46 13.32 3.52
CA LEU A 204 25.44 14.03 2.24
C LEU A 204 24.37 15.14 2.21
N ALA A 205 23.17 14.84 2.71
CA ALA A 205 22.07 15.81 2.77
C ALA A 205 22.41 16.97 3.72
N LEU A 206 22.90 16.68 4.93
CA LEU A 206 23.29 17.71 5.89
C LEU A 206 24.44 18.57 5.36
N TRP A 207 25.48 17.94 4.83
CA TRP A 207 26.65 18.64 4.28
C TRP A 207 26.26 19.54 3.11
N SER A 208 25.49 19.04 2.14
CA SER A 208 25.09 19.80 0.95
C SER A 208 24.15 20.96 1.28
N ALA A 209 23.17 20.74 2.17
CA ALA A 209 22.29 21.80 2.64
C ALA A 209 23.08 22.90 3.39
N TYR A 210 23.92 22.51 4.36
CA TYR A 210 24.63 23.48 5.20
C TYR A 210 25.74 24.23 4.45
N ARG A 211 26.52 23.55 3.61
CA ARG A 211 27.68 24.15 2.92
C ARG A 211 27.32 24.84 1.62
N HIS A 212 26.30 24.36 0.93
CA HIS A 212 26.01 24.79 -0.43
C HIS A 212 24.59 25.33 -0.59
N GLY A 213 23.71 25.18 0.41
CA GLY A 213 22.30 25.58 0.29
C GLY A 213 21.53 24.69 -0.68
N ALA A 214 21.85 23.40 -0.75
CA ALA A 214 21.05 22.43 -1.50
C ALA A 214 19.74 22.14 -0.77
N ASP A 215 18.63 22.12 -1.51
CA ASP A 215 17.28 21.92 -0.95
C ASP A 215 16.88 20.44 -0.87
N TYR A 216 17.48 19.60 -1.72
CA TYR A 216 17.17 18.18 -1.77
C TYR A 216 18.36 17.31 -2.20
N VAL A 217 18.25 16.01 -1.89
CA VAL A 217 19.11 14.96 -2.46
C VAL A 217 18.19 13.91 -3.08
N LEU A 218 18.25 13.79 -4.41
CA LEU A 218 17.58 12.75 -5.17
C LEU A 218 18.48 11.50 -5.20
N VAL A 219 17.91 10.35 -4.84
CA VAL A 219 18.58 9.05 -4.87
C VAL A 219 17.89 8.07 -5.80
N ASN A 220 18.59 7.01 -6.18
CA ASN A 220 18.00 5.85 -6.85
C ASN A 220 16.93 5.16 -5.98
N PRO A 221 16.04 4.34 -6.57
CA PRO A 221 15.10 3.54 -5.80
C PRO A 221 15.82 2.68 -4.75
N LEU A 222 15.29 2.68 -3.52
CA LEU A 222 15.82 1.92 -2.39
C LEU A 222 15.03 0.63 -2.12
N HIS A 223 14.25 0.21 -3.10
CA HIS A 223 13.37 -0.95 -3.07
C HIS A 223 14.13 -2.25 -2.76
N ALA A 224 13.47 -3.18 -2.08
CA ALA A 224 14.05 -4.46 -1.71
C ALA A 224 14.48 -5.25 -2.96
N ALA A 225 15.68 -5.82 -2.88
CA ALA A 225 16.14 -6.87 -3.77
C ALA A 225 15.92 -8.24 -3.09
N ALA A 226 15.96 -9.32 -3.88
CA ALA A 226 15.92 -10.67 -3.34
C ALA A 226 17.09 -10.88 -2.34
N PRO A 227 16.89 -11.54 -1.19
CA PRO A 227 17.94 -11.80 -0.21
C PRO A 227 18.88 -12.94 -0.63
N THR A 228 19.11 -13.10 -1.93
CA THR A 228 19.89 -14.16 -2.56
C THR A 228 21.24 -13.64 -3.07
N THR A 229 22.15 -14.56 -3.42
CA THR A 229 23.42 -14.24 -4.08
C THR A 229 23.43 -14.89 -5.48
N PRO A 230 23.77 -14.14 -6.55
CA PRO A 230 24.07 -12.71 -6.55
C PRO A 230 22.81 -11.86 -6.28
N MET A 231 23.00 -10.70 -5.64
CA MET A 231 21.93 -9.72 -5.47
C MET A 231 21.79 -8.86 -6.73
N GLU A 232 20.54 -8.63 -7.16
CA GLU A 232 20.21 -7.81 -8.32
C GLU A 232 20.87 -6.41 -8.23
N PRO A 233 21.77 -6.04 -9.16
CA PRO A 233 22.42 -4.74 -9.14
C PRO A 233 21.50 -3.57 -9.54
N SER A 234 20.47 -3.82 -10.36
CA SER A 234 19.55 -2.79 -10.85
C SER A 234 18.50 -2.41 -9.78
N PRO A 235 18.45 -1.13 -9.35
CA PRO A 235 17.41 -0.67 -8.42
C PRO A 235 16.00 -0.63 -9.07
N TYR A 236 15.91 -0.79 -10.40
CA TYR A 236 14.67 -0.75 -11.17
C TYR A 236 14.05 -2.13 -11.45
N LEU A 237 14.72 -3.21 -11.02
CA LEU A 237 14.18 -4.58 -11.04
C LEU A 237 14.04 -5.14 -9.60
N PRO A 238 13.26 -4.49 -8.71
CA PRO A 238 13.14 -4.93 -7.32
C PRO A 238 12.22 -6.14 -7.17
N THR A 239 12.38 -6.87 -6.07
CA THR A 239 11.42 -7.91 -5.66
C THR A 239 10.17 -7.32 -5.00
N SER A 240 10.29 -6.13 -4.40
CA SER A 240 9.16 -5.39 -3.85
C SER A 240 9.39 -3.88 -3.93
N ARG A 241 8.39 -3.14 -4.44
CA ARG A 241 8.37 -1.67 -4.40
C ARG A 241 7.88 -1.11 -3.05
N ARG A 242 7.34 -1.95 -2.16
CA ARG A 242 6.83 -1.55 -0.83
C ARG A 242 7.90 -1.59 0.25
N TYR A 243 8.78 -2.59 0.23
CA TYR A 243 9.83 -2.78 1.24
C TYR A 243 11.19 -2.28 0.75
N PHE A 244 12.10 -2.01 1.69
CA PHE A 244 13.40 -1.42 1.43
C PHE A 244 14.52 -2.46 1.42
N ASN A 245 15.58 -2.20 0.66
CA ASN A 245 16.76 -3.06 0.62
C ASN A 245 17.59 -2.93 1.90
N PRO A 246 17.75 -3.99 2.71
CA PRO A 246 18.52 -3.95 3.96
C PRO A 246 20.02 -3.70 3.73
N LEU A 247 20.50 -3.78 2.49
CA LEU A 247 21.85 -3.38 2.09
C LEU A 247 22.18 -1.93 2.49
N TYR A 248 21.21 -1.02 2.51
CA TYR A 248 21.43 0.38 2.87
C TYR A 248 21.39 0.64 4.38
N LEU A 249 21.33 -0.39 5.24
CA LEU A 249 21.43 -0.20 6.68
C LEU A 249 22.89 0.05 7.11
N ARG A 250 23.10 1.10 7.90
CA ARG A 250 24.32 1.25 8.71
C ARG A 250 24.17 0.39 9.96
N VAL A 251 24.89 -0.72 10.01
CA VAL A 251 24.83 -1.69 11.11
C VAL A 251 25.12 -1.02 12.46
N GLU A 252 26.12 -0.14 12.52
CA GLU A 252 26.51 0.56 13.75
C GLU A 252 25.54 1.65 14.20
N ALA A 253 24.55 2.03 13.36
CA ALA A 253 23.51 2.99 13.73
C ALA A 253 22.30 2.33 14.41
N ILE A 254 22.26 1.00 14.48
CA ILE A 254 21.22 0.27 15.20
C ILE A 254 21.50 0.38 16.70
N PRO A 255 20.56 0.87 17.55
CA PRO A 255 20.82 1.07 18.98
C PRO A 255 21.37 -0.17 19.70
N GLU A 256 20.84 -1.34 19.36
CA GLU A 256 21.25 -2.63 19.94
C GLU A 256 22.72 -3.02 19.60
N PHE A 257 23.38 -2.34 18.66
CA PHE A 257 24.83 -2.47 18.46
C PHE A 257 25.64 -2.02 19.69
N GLY A 258 25.15 -1.03 20.44
CA GLY A 258 25.80 -0.52 21.65
C GLY A 258 25.96 -1.59 22.74
N GLU A 259 24.94 -2.43 22.88
CA GLU A 259 24.83 -3.51 23.89
C GLU A 259 25.47 -4.83 23.45
N LEU A 260 26.00 -4.90 22.21
CA LEU A 260 26.61 -6.12 21.71
C LEU A 260 27.94 -6.40 22.42
N ALA A 261 28.07 -7.55 23.08
CA ALA A 261 29.30 -7.90 23.82
C ALA A 261 30.57 -7.93 22.94
N LYS A 262 30.49 -8.44 21.71
CA LYS A 262 31.63 -8.60 20.79
C LYS A 262 31.58 -7.65 19.58
N ARG A 263 31.42 -6.34 19.81
CA ARG A 263 31.42 -5.29 18.75
C ARG A 263 32.64 -5.34 17.83
N SER A 264 33.80 -5.77 18.33
CA SER A 264 35.03 -5.92 17.53
C SER A 264 34.82 -6.82 16.31
N ARG A 265 34.01 -7.88 16.42
CA ARG A 265 33.68 -8.78 15.32
C ARG A 265 32.93 -8.07 14.19
N VAL A 266 31.96 -7.23 14.54
CA VAL A 266 31.20 -6.42 13.56
C VAL A 266 32.10 -5.38 12.91
N ARG A 267 32.94 -4.69 13.70
CA ARG A 267 33.92 -3.72 13.18
C ARG A 267 34.91 -4.39 12.23
N GLN A 268 35.36 -5.60 12.53
CA GLN A 268 36.24 -6.37 11.65
C GLN A 268 35.55 -6.72 10.33
N LEU A 269 34.29 -7.18 10.36
CA LEU A 269 33.51 -7.44 9.14
C LEU A 269 33.44 -6.20 8.23
N ARG A 270 33.15 -5.02 8.81
CA ARG A 270 33.16 -3.77 8.06
C ARG A 270 34.53 -3.49 7.46
N THR A 271 35.59 -3.52 8.28
CA THR A 271 36.96 -3.23 7.83
C THR A 271 37.38 -4.16 6.70
N ASP A 272 37.01 -5.44 6.76
CA ASP A 272 37.30 -6.41 5.70
C ASP A 272 36.61 -6.07 4.38
N VAL A 273 35.33 -5.71 4.43
CA VAL A 273 34.58 -5.29 3.24
C VAL A 273 35.12 -3.97 2.69
N GLN A 274 35.39 -2.98 3.55
CA GLN A 274 35.91 -1.69 3.13
C GLN A 274 37.27 -1.85 2.45
N ARG A 275 38.20 -2.63 3.03
CA ARG A 275 39.52 -2.89 2.42
C ARG A 275 39.42 -3.54 1.04
N ARG A 276 38.43 -4.41 0.82
CA ARG A 276 38.19 -5.01 -0.50
C ARG A 276 37.64 -3.99 -1.48
N ALA A 277 36.68 -3.19 -1.03
CA ALA A 277 36.05 -2.16 -1.83
C ALA A 277 36.99 -0.99 -2.16
N ASP A 278 38.01 -0.71 -1.35
CA ASP A 278 39.05 0.30 -1.65
C ASP A 278 40.03 -0.17 -2.75
N ARG A 279 40.01 -1.46 -3.11
CA ARG A 279 40.84 -2.05 -4.17
C ARG A 279 40.06 -2.31 -5.46
N ARG A 280 38.84 -1.80 -5.57
CA ARG A 280 37.95 -2.01 -6.72
C ARG A 280 37.26 -0.72 -7.10
N ASP A 281 37.17 -0.49 -8.40
CA ASP A 281 36.38 0.61 -8.98
C ASP A 281 34.90 0.23 -9.15
N THR A 282 34.54 -1.02 -8.83
CA THR A 282 33.17 -1.56 -8.90
C THR A 282 32.59 -1.86 -7.51
N ILE A 283 31.26 -1.78 -7.39
CA ILE A 283 30.55 -2.07 -6.14
C ILE A 283 30.30 -3.57 -5.98
N ASP A 284 30.92 -4.18 -4.98
CA ASP A 284 30.70 -5.58 -4.58
C ASP A 284 29.54 -5.68 -3.57
N ARG A 285 28.31 -5.73 -4.10
CA ARG A 285 27.07 -5.83 -3.34
C ARG A 285 26.98 -7.11 -2.50
N ASP A 286 27.44 -8.23 -3.05
CA ASP A 286 27.32 -9.54 -2.41
C ASP A 286 28.23 -9.65 -1.18
N SER A 287 29.47 -9.17 -1.29
CA SER A 287 30.39 -9.12 -0.14
C SER A 287 29.87 -8.19 0.95
N ALA A 288 29.34 -7.01 0.58
CA ALA A 288 28.73 -6.09 1.52
C ALA A 288 27.51 -6.69 2.21
N TRP A 289 26.58 -7.28 1.46
CA TRP A 289 25.38 -7.90 2.01
C TRP A 289 25.71 -9.08 2.92
N ARG A 290 26.59 -9.99 2.49
CA ARG A 290 27.01 -11.14 3.31
C ARG A 290 27.58 -10.73 4.66
N ALA A 291 28.41 -9.68 4.67
CA ALA A 291 28.99 -9.15 5.90
C ALA A 291 27.93 -8.46 6.78
N LYS A 292 27.09 -7.60 6.19
CA LYS A 292 26.01 -6.90 6.89
C LYS A 292 25.02 -7.89 7.49
N ARG A 293 24.54 -8.88 6.73
CA ARG A 293 23.64 -9.94 7.20
C ARG A 293 24.19 -10.65 8.43
N LYS A 294 25.46 -11.09 8.38
CA LYS A 294 26.11 -11.73 9.54
C LYS A 294 26.15 -10.82 10.77
N ALA A 295 26.35 -9.53 10.58
CA ALA A 295 26.33 -8.58 11.69
C ALA A 295 24.90 -8.31 12.20
N LEU A 296 23.92 -8.20 11.31
CA LEU A 296 22.50 -8.05 11.65
C LEU A 296 21.98 -9.26 12.43
N GLU A 297 22.37 -10.48 12.09
CA GLU A 297 22.04 -11.70 12.84
C GLU A 297 22.61 -11.68 14.28
N LEU A 298 23.80 -11.09 14.48
CA LEU A 298 24.37 -10.91 15.81
C LEU A 298 23.60 -9.87 16.61
N ILE A 299 23.25 -8.74 15.98
CA ILE A 299 22.52 -7.65 16.61
C ILE A 299 21.08 -8.06 16.94
N TYR A 300 20.42 -8.82 16.06
CA TYR A 300 19.05 -9.28 16.26
C TYR A 300 18.87 -10.11 17.54
N ARG A 301 19.93 -10.76 18.02
CA ARG A 301 19.92 -11.55 19.27
C ARG A 301 20.10 -10.72 20.53
N VAL A 302 20.49 -9.45 20.40
CA VAL A 302 20.60 -8.54 21.53
C VAL A 302 19.18 -8.18 21.98
N PRO A 303 18.82 -8.36 23.27
CA PRO A 303 17.51 -7.98 23.76
C PRO A 303 17.25 -6.49 23.54
N ARG A 304 16.07 -6.17 23.00
CA ARG A 304 15.61 -4.79 22.87
C ARG A 304 15.17 -4.27 24.23
N SER A 305 15.33 -2.97 24.46
CA SER A 305 14.67 -2.32 25.59
C SER A 305 13.15 -2.37 25.43
N ALA A 306 12.40 -2.21 26.52
CA ALA A 306 10.93 -2.28 26.48
C ALA A 306 10.31 -1.32 25.44
N GLY A 307 10.78 -0.07 25.39
CA GLY A 307 10.29 0.91 24.41
C GLY A 307 10.62 0.53 22.96
N ARG A 308 11.77 -0.10 22.72
CA ARG A 308 12.17 -0.57 21.39
C ARG A 308 11.38 -1.78 20.94
N GLU A 309 11.06 -2.70 21.85
CA GLU A 309 10.21 -3.85 21.55
C GLU A 309 8.78 -3.41 21.23
N LEU A 310 8.21 -2.46 21.99
CA LEU A 310 6.91 -1.87 21.70
C LEU A 310 6.88 -1.16 20.34
N ALA A 311 7.93 -0.39 20.01
CA ALA A 311 8.04 0.26 18.70
C ALA A 311 8.14 -0.76 17.54
N TYR A 312 8.87 -1.85 17.74
CA TYR A 312 8.97 -2.93 16.75
C TYR A 312 7.63 -3.66 16.57
N ALA A 313 6.93 -3.97 17.66
CA ALA A 313 5.59 -4.57 17.61
C ALA A 313 4.58 -3.65 16.92
N ALA A 314 4.61 -2.34 17.21
CA ALA A 314 3.75 -1.35 16.56
C ALA A 314 4.01 -1.26 15.04
N PHE A 315 5.29 -1.29 14.62
CA PHE A 315 5.65 -1.37 13.20
C PHE A 315 5.04 -2.61 12.53
N ARG A 316 5.19 -3.80 13.14
CA ARG A 316 4.63 -5.04 12.61
C ARG A 316 3.10 -4.99 12.51
N SER A 317 2.44 -4.48 13.54
CA SER A 317 0.97 -4.34 13.54
C SER A 317 0.49 -3.39 12.45
N ARG A 318 1.18 -2.27 12.22
CA ARG A 318 0.83 -1.30 11.19
C ARG A 318 1.00 -1.86 9.77
N GLU A 319 2.08 -2.58 9.50
CA GLU A 319 2.31 -3.14 8.16
C GLU A 319 1.43 -4.37 7.87
N GLY A 320 1.10 -5.12 8.92
CA GLY A 320 0.17 -6.24 8.89
C GLY A 320 0.66 -7.40 8.03
N ARG A 321 -0.31 -8.16 7.49
CA ARG A 321 -0.07 -9.41 6.75
C ARG A 321 0.92 -9.24 5.58
N ALA A 322 0.89 -8.11 4.89
CA ALA A 322 1.79 -7.89 3.77
C ALA A 322 3.27 -7.94 4.18
N LEU A 323 3.61 -7.59 5.43
CA LEU A 323 4.98 -7.67 5.93
C LEU A 323 5.35 -9.13 6.22
N ASP A 324 4.43 -9.87 6.83
CA ASP A 324 4.62 -11.30 7.11
C ASP A 324 4.75 -12.11 5.80
N ASP A 325 3.96 -11.79 4.77
CA ASP A 325 4.05 -12.43 3.45
C ASP A 325 5.42 -12.16 2.80
N PHE A 326 5.92 -10.91 2.87
CA PHE A 326 7.23 -10.56 2.33
C PHE A 326 8.40 -11.17 3.14
N ALA A 327 8.31 -11.19 4.46
CA ALA A 327 9.32 -11.78 5.32
C ALA A 327 9.37 -13.31 5.15
N THR A 328 8.21 -13.96 5.05
CA THR A 328 8.08 -15.37 4.70
C THR A 328 8.69 -15.65 3.33
N TRP A 329 8.37 -14.85 2.32
CA TRP A 329 8.99 -14.97 1.00
C TRP A 329 10.51 -14.85 1.07
N CYS A 330 11.04 -13.89 1.84
CA CYS A 330 12.49 -13.73 2.01
C CYS A 330 13.12 -14.99 2.61
N ALA A 331 12.53 -15.54 3.68
CA ALA A 331 13.02 -16.75 4.33
C ALA A 331 13.00 -17.98 3.39
N LEU A 332 11.96 -18.09 2.55
CA LEU A 332 11.87 -19.14 1.54
C LEU A 332 12.88 -18.92 0.41
N ALA A 333 13.04 -17.69 -0.07
CA ALA A 333 13.99 -17.33 -1.12
C ALA A 333 15.44 -17.59 -0.72
N GLU A 334 15.79 -17.37 0.55
CA GLU A 334 17.11 -17.73 1.07
C GLU A 334 17.41 -19.24 0.97
N LYS A 335 16.38 -20.08 1.09
CA LYS A 335 16.51 -21.54 1.03
C LYS A 335 16.40 -22.10 -0.38
N TYR A 336 15.51 -21.55 -1.20
CA TYR A 336 15.13 -22.13 -2.50
C TYR A 336 15.49 -21.25 -3.72
N GLY A 337 16.10 -20.08 -3.50
CA GLY A 337 16.40 -19.10 -4.54
C GLY A 337 15.25 -18.11 -4.80
N GLY A 338 15.50 -17.02 -5.52
CA GLY A 338 14.53 -15.94 -5.74
C GLY A 338 13.39 -16.25 -6.70
N ASP A 339 13.50 -17.33 -7.48
CA ASP A 339 12.48 -17.76 -8.44
C ASP A 339 11.53 -18.78 -7.81
N TRP A 340 10.35 -18.31 -7.41
CA TRP A 340 9.34 -19.14 -6.73
C TRP A 340 8.79 -20.27 -7.61
N HIS A 341 8.85 -20.16 -8.94
CA HIS A 341 8.41 -21.21 -9.85
C HIS A 341 9.24 -22.49 -9.70
N ARG A 342 10.46 -22.39 -9.15
CA ARG A 342 11.37 -23.52 -8.89
C ARG A 342 11.21 -24.12 -7.50
N TRP A 343 10.42 -23.49 -6.62
CA TRP A 343 10.19 -23.98 -5.26
C TRP A 343 9.37 -25.28 -5.26
N PRO A 344 9.35 -26.05 -4.15
CA PRO A 344 8.40 -27.15 -3.96
C PRO A 344 6.97 -26.69 -4.22
N LYS A 345 6.14 -27.53 -4.87
CA LYS A 345 4.76 -27.17 -5.28
C LYS A 345 3.91 -26.59 -4.13
N SER A 346 4.07 -27.12 -2.92
CA SER A 346 3.37 -26.67 -1.71
C SER A 346 3.73 -25.25 -1.25
N LEU A 347 4.83 -24.69 -1.75
CA LEU A 347 5.33 -23.36 -1.38
C LEU A 347 5.17 -22.32 -2.50
N ARG A 348 4.62 -22.73 -3.65
CA ARG A 348 4.43 -21.85 -4.81
C ARG A 348 3.24 -20.91 -4.68
N HIS A 349 2.32 -21.22 -3.76
CA HIS A 349 1.19 -20.35 -3.46
C HIS A 349 1.36 -19.74 -2.07
N PRO A 350 1.14 -18.42 -1.91
CA PRO A 350 1.25 -17.73 -0.63
C PRO A 350 0.15 -18.14 0.37
N MET A 351 -0.88 -18.83 -0.10
CA MET A 351 -1.95 -19.42 0.69
C MET A 351 -2.02 -20.92 0.36
N PRO A 352 -2.25 -21.82 1.33
CA PRO A 352 -2.78 -23.13 0.99
C PRO A 352 -4.08 -22.93 0.19
N PRO A 353 -4.37 -23.77 -0.83
CA PRO A 353 -5.62 -23.65 -1.58
C PRO A 353 -6.76 -23.60 -0.58
N ALA A 354 -7.60 -22.56 -0.70
CA ALA A 354 -8.80 -22.45 0.13
C ALA A 354 -9.54 -23.78 -0.01
N LEU A 355 -9.75 -24.49 1.11
CA LEU A 355 -10.75 -25.54 1.14
C LEU A 355 -12.04 -24.88 0.63
N PRO A 356 -12.75 -25.46 -0.34
CA PRO A 356 -14.00 -24.90 -0.82
C PRO A 356 -14.88 -24.68 0.40
N VAL A 357 -15.27 -23.43 0.64
CA VAL A 357 -16.26 -23.09 1.66
C VAL A 357 -17.53 -23.79 1.21
N SER A 358 -17.82 -24.95 1.78
CA SER A 358 -19.10 -25.60 1.61
C SER A 358 -20.12 -24.71 2.27
N TRP A 359 -20.90 -24.00 1.47
CA TRP A 359 -22.13 -23.37 1.90
C TRP A 359 -23.12 -24.48 2.27
N THR A 360 -22.97 -25.05 3.45
CA THR A 360 -24.00 -25.89 4.08
C THR A 360 -24.80 -24.99 5.01
N ASN A 361 -25.92 -24.48 4.47
CA ASN A 361 -27.04 -23.97 5.24
C ASN A 361 -27.37 -24.99 6.34
N THR A 362 -27.02 -24.66 7.59
CA THR A 362 -27.55 -25.37 8.76
C THR A 362 -28.10 -24.31 9.70
N PRO A 363 -29.42 -24.29 9.98
CA PRO A 363 -30.02 -23.28 10.82
C PRO A 363 -29.52 -23.44 12.25
N THR A 364 -29.10 -22.32 12.83
CA THR A 364 -28.67 -22.17 14.22
C THR A 364 -29.79 -22.64 15.15
N ARG A 365 -29.62 -23.80 15.80
CA ARG A 365 -30.46 -24.19 16.94
C ARG A 365 -30.12 -23.31 18.12
N SER A 366 -31.09 -22.52 18.55
CA SER A 366 -31.13 -21.80 19.82
C SER A 366 -30.81 -22.75 20.98
N ILE A 367 -29.78 -22.41 21.76
CA ILE A 367 -29.54 -23.05 23.06
C ILE A 367 -30.46 -22.37 24.07
N SER A 368 -31.40 -23.17 24.60
CA SER A 368 -32.30 -22.82 25.67
C SER A 368 -31.55 -22.67 27.00
N THR A 369 -31.89 -21.62 27.74
CA THR A 369 -31.52 -21.41 29.14
C THR A 369 -32.25 -22.43 30.03
N GLY A 370 -31.55 -23.51 30.38
CA GLY A 370 -31.99 -24.46 31.41
C GLY A 370 -31.69 -23.91 32.81
N GLY A 371 -32.74 -23.57 33.56
CA GLY A 371 -32.65 -23.24 34.98
C GLY A 371 -32.32 -24.47 35.83
N CYS A 372 -31.49 -24.25 36.85
CA CYS A 372 -31.29 -25.20 37.94
C CYS A 372 -31.84 -24.60 39.23
N ASN A 373 -32.90 -25.24 39.73
CA ASN A 373 -33.44 -25.08 41.07
C ASN A 373 -32.42 -25.55 42.12
N GLY A 374 -32.45 -24.87 43.26
CA GLY A 374 -31.54 -25.11 44.38
C GLY A 374 -31.90 -26.30 45.27
N SER A 375 -30.93 -26.65 46.11
CA SER A 375 -31.17 -27.17 47.45
C SER A 375 -29.98 -26.83 48.36
N SER A 376 -30.35 -26.52 49.60
CA SER A 376 -29.63 -25.92 50.71
C SER A 376 -28.48 -26.73 51.31
N THR A 377 -27.51 -26.07 51.96
CA THR A 377 -27.30 -26.17 53.43
C THR A 377 -26.29 -25.15 53.96
N ASN A 378 -26.61 -24.67 55.17
CA ASN A 378 -25.96 -23.67 56.00
C ASN A 378 -24.46 -23.88 56.27
N SER A 379 -23.68 -22.80 56.35
CA SER A 379 -23.08 -22.33 57.62
C SER A 379 -22.24 -21.05 57.44
N SER A 380 -22.46 -20.08 58.32
CA SER A 380 -21.66 -18.87 58.62
C SER A 380 -21.47 -18.87 60.16
N PRO A 381 -20.64 -18.03 60.84
CA PRO A 381 -20.21 -16.68 60.42
C PRO A 381 -18.83 -16.15 60.95
N ARG A 382 -18.59 -14.84 60.72
CA ARG A 382 -17.84 -13.81 61.50
C ARG A 382 -16.38 -13.50 61.14
N ARG A 383 -16.11 -12.31 60.56
CA ARG A 383 -15.78 -11.00 61.20
C ARG A 383 -15.16 -10.01 60.17
N SER A 384 -15.57 -8.74 60.21
CA SER A 384 -14.93 -7.54 59.59
C SER A 384 -14.11 -6.78 60.66
N PRO A 385 -13.58 -5.54 60.49
CA PRO A 385 -13.24 -4.71 59.30
C PRO A 385 -11.84 -3.98 59.40
N GLY A 386 -11.41 -3.20 58.38
CA GLY A 386 -10.35 -2.17 58.53
C GLY A 386 -9.58 -1.72 57.26
N PRO A 387 -9.56 -0.42 56.84
CA PRO A 387 -9.01 0.11 55.57
C PRO A 387 -7.79 1.09 55.76
N PRO A 388 -7.45 2.05 54.84
CA PRO A 388 -6.92 1.97 53.46
C PRO A 388 -5.65 2.86 53.18
N GLY A 389 -5.10 2.81 51.94
CA GLY A 389 -4.32 3.90 51.29
C GLY A 389 -3.05 3.45 50.53
N PRO A 390 -2.43 4.30 49.67
CA PRO A 390 -2.96 5.34 48.78
C PRO A 390 -2.57 5.13 47.29
N GLU A 391 -3.41 5.64 46.38
CA GLU A 391 -3.10 5.83 44.95
C GLU A 391 -2.41 7.18 44.74
N CYS A 392 -1.29 7.18 43.99
CA CYS A 392 -0.64 8.39 43.48
C CYS A 392 -0.59 8.36 41.95
N ARG A 393 -1.21 9.39 41.38
CA ARG A 393 -1.32 9.76 39.97
C ARG A 393 0.02 10.22 39.39
N TRP A 394 0.30 9.91 38.12
CA TRP A 394 1.04 10.81 37.23
C TRP A 394 0.46 10.78 35.80
N ALA A 395 0.03 11.97 35.37
CA ALA A 395 0.03 12.53 34.02
C ALA A 395 -0.88 11.95 32.92
N SER A 396 -2.06 12.58 32.81
CA SER A 396 -2.61 13.03 31.52
C SER A 396 -1.74 14.14 30.93
N CYS A 397 -1.36 14.04 29.66
CA CYS A 397 -1.17 15.17 28.74
C CYS A 397 -0.89 14.67 27.32
N MET A 398 -1.43 15.39 26.33
CA MET A 398 -1.29 15.24 24.87
C MET A 398 -2.36 14.44 24.14
N THR A 399 -3.57 14.99 24.13
CA THR A 399 -4.45 14.96 22.96
C THR A 399 -4.89 16.39 22.65
N SER A 400 -4.54 16.91 21.48
CA SER A 400 -5.25 18.01 20.82
C SER A 400 -5.06 17.89 19.31
N PRO A 401 -6.16 17.76 18.54
CA PRO A 401 -6.14 17.71 17.09
C PRO A 401 -6.11 19.12 16.50
N TRP A 402 -5.39 19.28 15.39
CA TRP A 402 -5.36 20.50 14.59
C TRP A 402 -6.71 20.70 13.90
N ALA A 403 -7.43 21.74 14.30
CA ALA A 403 -8.50 22.36 13.52
C ALA A 403 -8.17 23.85 13.40
N SER A 404 -8.09 24.35 12.17
CA SER A 404 -7.94 25.79 11.90
C SER A 404 -8.96 26.19 10.85
N THR A 405 -9.91 27.02 11.24
CA THR A 405 -10.73 27.85 10.35
C THR A 405 -10.09 29.25 10.28
N PRO A 406 -10.17 29.97 9.14
CA PRO A 406 -9.45 31.23 8.97
C PRO A 406 -10.30 32.44 9.37
N THR A 407 -9.71 33.40 10.06
CA THR A 407 -10.15 34.80 10.07
C THR A 407 -8.95 35.72 9.88
N GLY A 408 -9.18 36.79 9.12
CA GLY A 408 -8.18 37.68 8.50
C GLY A 408 -7.45 38.66 9.43
N PRO A 409 -6.74 39.65 8.84
CA PRO A 409 -5.39 40.02 9.28
C PRO A 409 -5.31 41.36 10.02
N THR A 410 -4.36 41.49 10.95
CA THR A 410 -3.78 42.80 11.33
C THR A 410 -2.33 42.68 11.82
N HIS A 411 -1.44 43.36 11.09
CA HIS A 411 -0.22 44.09 11.47
C HIS A 411 0.92 43.46 12.30
N GLY A 412 2.12 43.47 11.68
CA GLY A 412 3.31 44.17 12.24
C GLY A 412 4.39 43.31 12.93
N PRO A 413 5.69 43.44 12.58
CA PRO A 413 6.73 42.47 12.94
C PRO A 413 7.42 42.80 14.27
N CYS A 414 7.83 41.78 15.03
CA CYS A 414 8.80 41.94 16.11
C CYS A 414 9.95 40.93 15.98
N ARG A 415 11.18 41.46 16.00
CA ARG A 415 12.45 40.76 15.88
C ARG A 415 12.85 40.09 17.20
N THR A 416 13.84 39.19 17.08
CA THR A 416 14.90 38.76 18.05
C THR A 416 14.70 37.56 18.98
N CYS A 417 15.86 36.87 19.17
CA CYS A 417 16.26 35.77 20.06
C CYS A 417 15.94 34.34 19.58
N SER A 418 16.85 33.49 19.07
CA SER A 418 18.22 33.03 19.41
C SER A 418 18.31 32.03 20.58
N ARG A 419 18.92 30.85 20.29
CA ARG A 419 19.34 29.73 21.18
C ARG A 419 18.16 28.83 21.59
N TRP A 420 18.22 27.50 21.45
CA TRP A 420 19.12 26.56 22.13
C TRP A 420 19.52 25.36 21.24
N ALA A 421 20.65 24.77 21.61
CA ALA A 421 21.40 23.68 20.97
C ALA A 421 20.80 22.29 21.17
#